data_AF-A0A0C2JLM2-F1
#
_entry.id   AF-A0A0C2JLM2-F1
#
_cell.length_a   1.000
_cell.length_b   1.000
_cell.length_c   1.000
_cell.angle_alpha   90.00
_cell.angle_beta   90.00
_cell.angle_gamma   90.00
#
_symmetry.space_group_name_H-M   'P 1'
#
loop_
_entity.id
_entity.type
_entity.pdbx_description
1 polymer ?
#
loop_
_entity_poly.entity_id
_entity_poly.type
_entity_poly.pdbx_seq_one_letter_code
_entity_poly.pdbx_strand_id
1 'polypeptide(L)'
;MFPYNWVSYILILSRKFPWNMLFLSIFVLAYSVVISFATLMYDADSIMQAAVLTFILSAVLMLFACQTRYDFTGWGPYLLVASIGLLIFGIFAIIFPNKVMIFLYSLIGAILVSFVMYIITFSI
;
A
#
# COMPACT_ATOMS: atom_id res chain seq x y z
N MET A 1 -26.11 -36.19 -0.95
CA MET A 1 -25.51 -35.10 -0.16
C MET A 1 -24.52 -34.39 -1.07
N PHE A 2 -24.77 -33.12 -1.37
CA PHE A 2 -24.52 -32.46 -2.66
C PHE A 2 -23.14 -32.68 -3.31
N PRO A 3 -23.08 -32.89 -4.65
CA PRO A 3 -21.84 -33.09 -5.37
C PRO A 3 -21.03 -31.80 -5.26
N TYR A 4 -19.78 -31.95 -4.84
CA TYR A 4 -18.84 -30.86 -4.75
C TYR A 4 -18.74 -30.11 -6.09
N ASN A 5 -18.91 -28.79 -6.06
CA ASN A 5 -18.72 -27.95 -7.25
C ASN A 5 -17.21 -27.81 -7.53
N TRP A 6 -16.81 -27.80 -8.81
CA TRP A 6 -15.42 -27.61 -9.24
C TRP A 6 -14.74 -26.38 -8.61
N VAL A 7 -15.52 -25.34 -8.30
CA VAL A 7 -15.09 -24.13 -7.59
C VAL A 7 -14.49 -24.45 -6.21
N SER A 8 -15.11 -25.36 -5.46
CA SER A 8 -14.66 -25.74 -4.12
C SER A 8 -13.31 -26.48 -4.16
N TYR A 9 -13.03 -27.25 -5.21
CA TYR A 9 -11.74 -27.93 -5.40
C TYR A 9 -10.59 -26.95 -5.61
N ILE A 10 -10.83 -25.93 -6.44
CA ILE A 10 -9.86 -24.84 -6.68
C ILE A 10 -9.53 -24.10 -5.38
N LEU A 11 -10.54 -23.78 -4.56
CA LEU A 11 -10.33 -23.09 -3.28
C LEU A 11 -9.48 -23.91 -2.29
N ILE A 12 -9.65 -25.24 -2.27
CA ILE A 12 -8.86 -26.13 -1.42
C ILE A 12 -7.41 -26.25 -1.93
N LEU A 13 -7.21 -26.28 -3.25
CA LEU A 13 -5.90 -26.33 -3.88
C LEU A 13 -5.11 -25.03 -3.70
N SER A 14 -5.75 -23.86 -3.76
CA SER A 14 -5.11 -22.56 -3.50
C SER A 14 -4.62 -22.38 -2.06
N ARG A 15 -5.04 -23.23 -1.10
CA ARG A 15 -4.55 -23.17 0.28
C ARG A 15 -3.42 -24.17 0.57
N LYS A 16 -3.05 -25.01 -0.39
CA LYS A 16 -1.98 -26.02 -0.22
C LYS A 16 -0.70 -25.58 -0.92
N PHE A 17 0.43 -25.68 -0.21
CA PHE A 17 1.76 -25.58 -0.81
C PHE A 17 2.05 -26.88 -1.61
N PRO A 18 2.61 -26.83 -2.82
CA PRO A 18 3.17 -25.67 -3.55
C PRO A 18 2.18 -24.97 -4.51
N TRP A 19 0.99 -25.54 -4.74
CA TRP A 19 0.02 -25.07 -5.74
C TRP A 19 -0.40 -23.61 -5.56
N ASN A 20 -0.53 -23.13 -4.32
CA ASN A 20 -0.80 -21.72 -4.02
C ASN A 20 0.19 -20.75 -4.70
N MET A 21 1.50 -21.07 -4.67
CA MET A 21 2.54 -20.18 -5.22
C MET A 21 2.44 -20.09 -6.74
N LEU A 22 2.04 -21.18 -7.40
CA LEU A 22 1.88 -21.24 -8.85
C LEU A 22 0.63 -20.47 -9.32
N PHE A 23 -0.48 -20.57 -8.58
CA PHE A 23 -1.66 -19.73 -8.87
C PHE A 23 -1.37 -18.25 -8.63
N LEU A 24 -0.65 -17.92 -7.57
CA LEU A 24 -0.28 -16.55 -7.25
C LEU A 24 0.68 -15.96 -8.29
N SER A 25 1.67 -16.72 -8.76
CA SER A 25 2.59 -16.23 -9.80
C SER A 25 1.88 -15.98 -11.13
N ILE A 26 0.99 -16.88 -11.55
CA ILE A 26 0.14 -16.68 -12.74
C ILE A 26 -0.73 -15.44 -12.58
N PHE A 27 -1.34 -15.24 -11.41
CA PHE A 27 -2.14 -14.06 -11.13
C PHE A 27 -1.32 -12.78 -11.24
N VAL A 28 -0.13 -12.74 -10.65
CA VAL A 28 0.77 -11.57 -10.72
C VAL A 28 1.20 -11.28 -12.16
N LEU A 29 1.51 -12.31 -12.95
CA LEU A 29 1.86 -12.16 -14.37
C LEU A 29 0.69 -11.64 -15.20
N ALA A 30 -0.52 -12.14 -14.97
CA ALA A 30 -1.71 -11.62 -15.65
C ALA A 30 -1.98 -10.16 -15.26
N TYR A 31 -1.83 -9.83 -13.98
CA TYR A 31 -2.04 -8.48 -13.47
C TYR A 31 -0.99 -7.48 -14.00
N SER A 32 0.28 -7.87 -14.11
CA SER A 32 1.33 -7.00 -14.67
C SER A 32 1.08 -6.67 -16.14
N VAL A 33 0.54 -7.60 -16.93
CA VAL A 33 0.12 -7.34 -18.31
C VAL A 33 -1.01 -6.31 -18.36
N VAL A 34 -2.04 -6.44 -17.51
CA VAL A 34 -3.15 -5.47 -17.44
C VAL A 34 -2.65 -4.07 -17.09
N ILE A 35 -1.76 -3.95 -16.09
CA ILE A 35 -1.17 -2.66 -15.71
C ILE A 35 -0.34 -2.09 -16.86
N SER A 36 0.40 -2.93 -17.59
CA SER A 36 1.21 -2.50 -18.74
C SER A 36 0.36 -1.91 -19.87
N PHE A 37 -0.87 -2.41 -20.07
CA PHE A 37 -1.81 -1.79 -21.00
C PHE A 37 -2.39 -0.48 -20.44
N ALA A 38 -2.66 -0.41 -19.13
CA ALA A 38 -3.16 0.81 -18.50
C ALA A 38 -2.15 1.97 -18.57
N THR A 39 -0.85 1.69 -18.47
CA THR A 39 0.20 2.71 -18.57
C THR A 39 0.36 3.29 -19.98
N LEU A 40 -0.14 2.63 -21.03
CA LEU A 40 -0.10 3.20 -22.38
C LEU A 40 -1.01 4.44 -22.54
N MET A 41 -1.95 4.67 -21.61
CA MET A 41 -2.87 5.81 -21.65
C MET A 41 -2.34 7.06 -20.95
N TYR A 42 -1.16 7.00 -20.33
CA TYR A 42 -0.56 8.09 -19.57
C TYR A 42 0.86 8.37 -20.07
N ASP A 43 1.35 9.58 -19.82
CA ASP A 43 2.72 9.95 -20.18
C ASP A 43 3.76 9.19 -19.34
N ALA A 44 4.85 8.78 -19.99
CA ALA A 44 5.92 8.01 -19.38
C ALA A 44 6.54 8.72 -18.15
N ASP A 45 6.67 10.05 -18.20
CA ASP A 45 7.21 10.84 -17.09
C ASP A 45 6.32 10.77 -15.84
N SER A 46 4.99 10.86 -16.02
CA SER A 46 4.03 10.79 -14.92
C SER A 46 4.01 9.39 -14.29
N ILE A 47 4.11 8.35 -15.11
CA ILE A 47 4.11 6.95 -14.65
C ILE A 47 5.41 6.61 -13.92
N MET A 48 6.56 7.06 -14.43
CA MET A 48 7.86 6.81 -13.81
C MET A 48 7.90 7.40 -12.40
N GLN A 49 7.39 8.62 -12.22
CA GLN A 49 7.31 9.27 -10.91
C GLN A 49 6.41 8.49 -9.94
N ALA A 50 5.23 8.05 -10.40
CA ALA A 50 4.31 7.26 -9.58
C ALA A 50 4.88 5.86 -9.23
N ALA A 51 5.59 5.22 -10.15
CA ALA A 51 6.22 3.92 -9.94
C ALA A 51 7.36 4.00 -8.91
N VAL A 52 8.23 5.01 -9.02
CA VAL A 52 9.31 5.24 -8.05
C VAL A 52 8.74 5.52 -6.65
N LEU A 53 7.69 6.35 -6.55
CA LEU A 53 7.01 6.63 -5.28
C LEU A 53 6.47 5.36 -4.61
N THR A 54 5.72 4.56 -5.37
CA THR A 54 5.07 3.34 -4.86
C THR A 54 6.09 2.24 -4.50
N PHE A 55 7.21 2.15 -5.22
CA PHE A 55 8.32 1.27 -4.88
C PHE A 55 8.99 1.68 -3.55
N ILE A 56 9.31 2.97 -3.38
CA ILE A 56 9.90 3.47 -2.12
C ILE A 56 8.94 3.23 -0.95
N LEU A 57 7.65 3.54 -1.12
CA LEU A 57 6.62 3.33 -0.10
C LEU A 57 6.55 1.86 0.33
N SER A 58 6.37 0.94 -0.63
CA SER A 58 6.28 -0.49 -0.33
C SER A 58 7.57 -1.06 0.29
N ALA A 59 8.75 -0.57 -0.12
CA ALA A 59 10.02 -0.98 0.46
C ALA A 59 10.18 -0.52 1.91
N VAL A 60 9.81 0.72 2.24
CA VAL A 60 9.82 1.24 3.62
C VAL A 60 8.83 0.47 4.49
N LEU A 61 7.62 0.19 3.99
CA LEU A 61 6.64 -0.63 4.70
C LEU A 61 7.14 -2.07 4.93
N MET A 62 7.80 -2.67 3.94
CA MET A 62 8.37 -4.01 4.06
C MET A 62 9.52 -4.04 5.08
N LEU A 63 10.43 -3.05 5.05
CA LEU A 63 11.49 -2.91 6.05
C LEU A 63 10.92 -2.72 7.46
N PHE A 64 9.89 -1.88 7.59
CA PHE A 64 9.19 -1.68 8.85
C PHE A 64 8.54 -2.98 9.34
N ALA A 65 7.81 -3.69 8.46
CA ALA A 65 7.18 -4.97 8.77
C ALA A 65 8.19 -6.03 9.25
N CYS A 66 9.39 -6.06 8.67
CA CYS A 66 10.49 -6.93 9.12
C CYS A 66 11.09 -6.50 10.47
N GLN A 67 11.03 -5.21 10.81
CA GLN A 67 11.59 -4.66 12.06
C GLN A 67 10.60 -4.70 13.24
N THR A 68 9.29 -4.72 13.00
CA THR A 68 8.29 -4.75 14.06
C THR A 68 8.20 -6.13 14.74
N ARG A 69 8.94 -6.27 15.84
CA ARG A 69 8.63 -7.17 16.98
C ARG A 69 7.77 -6.48 18.05
N TYR A 70 7.35 -5.24 17.81
CA TYR A 70 6.56 -4.45 18.76
C TYR A 70 5.08 -4.55 18.42
N ASP A 71 4.35 -5.26 19.27
CA ASP A 71 2.89 -5.26 19.31
C ASP A 71 2.39 -3.85 19.60
N PHE A 72 1.94 -3.14 18.57
CA PHE A 72 1.10 -1.96 18.74
C PHE A 72 -0.32 -2.44 18.98
N THR A 73 -0.68 -2.56 20.25
CA THR A 73 -2.04 -2.76 20.76
C THR A 73 -2.97 -1.68 20.21
N GLY A 74 -3.78 -2.05 19.21
CA GLY A 74 -4.90 -1.24 18.70
C GLY A 74 -4.58 -0.38 17.47
N TRP A 75 -4.59 0.95 17.64
CA TRP A 75 -4.63 1.93 16.54
C TRP A 75 -3.25 2.47 16.12
N GLY A 76 -2.19 2.04 16.81
CA GLY A 76 -0.80 2.47 16.57
C GLY A 76 -0.18 2.13 15.20
N PRO A 77 -0.38 0.93 14.62
CA PRO A 77 0.25 0.59 13.34
C PRO A 77 -0.38 1.36 12.16
N TYR A 78 -1.68 1.66 12.23
CA TYR A 78 -2.37 2.47 11.21
C TYR A 78 -1.88 3.92 11.19
N LEU A 79 -1.67 4.53 12.35
CA LEU A 79 -1.09 5.87 12.48
C LEU A 79 0.35 5.91 11.95
N LEU A 80 1.14 4.88 12.23
CA LEU A 80 2.52 4.81 11.79
C LEU A 80 2.62 4.67 10.27
N VAL A 81 1.83 3.78 9.66
CA VAL A 81 1.78 3.62 8.19
C VAL A 81 1.32 4.93 7.52
N ALA A 82 0.29 5.59 8.08
CA ALA A 82 -0.18 6.86 7.57
C ALA A 82 0.89 7.97 7.67
N SER A 83 1.63 8.04 8.77
CA SER A 83 2.70 9.04 8.98
C SER A 83 3.91 8.83 8.07
N ILE A 84 4.29 7.58 7.78
CA ILE A 84 5.34 7.23 6.80
C ILE A 84 4.89 7.57 5.38
N GLY A 85 3.65 7.25 5.03
CA GLY A 85 3.07 7.62 3.73
C GLY A 85 3.08 9.13 3.51
N LEU A 86 2.80 9.91 4.57
CA LEU A 86 2.85 11.36 4.52
C LEU A 86 4.27 11.89 4.37
N LEU A 87 5.24 11.36 5.13
CA LEU A 87 6.65 11.77 5.02
C LEU A 87 7.20 11.61 3.59
N ILE A 88 6.87 10.49 2.95
CA ILE A 88 7.34 10.19 1.59
C ILE A 88 6.61 11.03 0.54
N PHE A 89 5.31 11.28 0.72
CA PHE A 89 4.58 12.23 -0.13
C PHE A 89 5.12 13.66 0.02
N GLY A 90 5.58 14.04 1.21
CA GLY A 90 6.25 15.32 1.47
C GLY A 90 7.57 15.47 0.74
N ILE A 91 8.36 14.40 0.66
CA ILE A 91 9.62 14.38 -0.11
C ILE A 91 9.33 14.55 -1.61
N PHE A 92 8.24 13.97 -2.12
CA PHE A 92 7.80 14.17 -3.51
C PHE A 92 7.28 15.59 -3.79
N ALA A 93 6.59 16.21 -2.84
CA ALA A 93 6.12 17.60 -2.96
C ALA A 93 7.28 18.62 -3.01
N ILE A 94 8.45 18.29 -2.47
CA ILE A 94 9.66 19.11 -2.56
C ILE A 94 10.29 19.04 -3.97
N ILE A 95 10.23 17.88 -4.62
CA ILE A 95 10.83 17.65 -5.95
C ILE A 95 9.95 18.24 -7.07
N PHE A 96 8.61 18.18 -6.92
CA PHE A 96 7.64 18.76 -7.87
C PHE A 96 6.73 19.79 -7.19
N PRO A 97 7.16 21.06 -7.06
CA PRO A 97 6.41 22.08 -6.36
C PRO A 97 5.21 22.54 -7.20
N ASN A 98 4.04 21.97 -6.92
CA ASN A 98 2.78 22.44 -7.46
C ASN A 98 1.91 22.98 -6.32
N LYS A 99 1.40 24.22 -6.44
CA LYS A 99 0.67 24.91 -5.34
C LYS A 99 -0.50 24.09 -4.80
N VAL A 100 -1.18 23.35 -5.67
CA VAL A 100 -2.30 22.48 -5.31
C VAL A 100 -1.84 21.24 -4.52
N MET A 101 -0.70 20.63 -4.88
CA MET A 101 -0.16 19.47 -4.18
C MET A 101 0.33 19.83 -2.77
N ILE A 102 0.96 20.99 -2.62
CA ILE A 102 1.42 21.50 -1.31
C ILE A 102 0.23 21.77 -0.39
N PHE A 103 -0.86 22.33 -0.92
CA PHE A 103 -2.09 22.57 -0.17
C PHE A 103 -2.77 21.27 0.29
N LEU A 104 -2.91 20.29 -0.61
CA LEU A 104 -3.43 18.96 -0.30
C LEU A 104 -2.56 18.22 0.72
N TYR A 105 -1.23 18.30 0.56
CA TYR A 105 -0.28 17.72 1.49
C TYR A 105 -0.42 18.32 2.90
N SER A 106 -0.52 19.64 2.99
CA SER A 106 -0.71 20.35 4.26
C SER A 106 -2.04 19.98 4.93
N LEU A 107 -3.12 19.79 4.16
CA LEU A 107 -4.42 19.39 4.68
C LEU A 107 -4.40 17.97 5.26
N ILE A 108 -3.85 17.02 4.50
CA ILE A 108 -3.77 15.62 4.93
C ILE A 108 -2.85 15.50 6.15
N GLY A 109 -1.74 16.25 6.17
CA GLY A 109 -0.84 16.34 7.33
C GLY A 109 -1.54 16.88 8.57
N ALA A 110 -2.32 17.96 8.43
CA ALA A 110 -3.09 18.55 9.53
C ALA A 110 -4.14 17.59 10.09
N ILE A 111 -4.85 16.86 9.23
CA ILE A 111 -5.86 15.86 9.63
C ILE A 111 -5.20 14.71 10.40
N LEU A 112 -4.03 14.23 9.94
CA LEU A 112 -3.31 13.13 10.57
C LEU A 112 -2.78 13.54 11.96
N VAL A 113 -2.15 14.71 12.08
CA VAL A 113 -1.69 15.25 13.37
C VAL A 113 -2.86 15.47 14.34
N SER A 114 -4.02 15.91 13.84
CA SER A 114 -5.23 16.06 14.65
C SER A 114 -5.74 14.73 15.19
N PHE A 115 -5.73 13.67 14.36
CA PHE A 115 -6.14 12.33 14.77
C PHE A 115 -5.17 11.69 15.77
N VAL A 116 -3.86 11.91 15.60
CA VAL A 116 -2.82 11.49 16.55
C VAL A 116 -3.04 12.15 17.92
N MET A 117 -3.26 13.47 17.96
CA MET A 117 -3.53 14.23 19.19
C MET A 117 -4.77 13.71 19.93
N TYR A 118 -5.86 13.43 19.20
CA TYR A 118 -7.09 12.89 19.79
C TYR A 118 -6.87 11.52 20.45
N ILE A 119 -6.20 10.59 19.75
CA ILE A 119 -5.89 9.26 20.29
C ILE A 119 -4.97 9.33 21.50
N ILE A 120 -3.94 10.18 21.46
CA ILE A 120 -3.02 10.37 22.59
C ILE A 120 -3.74 10.92 23.83
N THR A 121 -4.69 11.83 23.64
CA THR A 121 -5.46 12.45 24.74
C THR A 121 -6.43 11.46 25.40
N PHE A 122 -6.97 10.50 24.66
CA PHE A 122 -7.89 9.48 25.18
C PHE A 122 -7.17 8.28 25.83
N SER A 123 -5.87 8.13 25.55
CA SER A 123 -5.04 7.02 26.05
C SER A 123 -4.23 7.35 27.33
N ILE A 124 -4.43 8.54 27.91
CA ILE A 124 -3.90 9.02 29.20
C ILE A 124 -5.07 9.17 30.17
#